data_AF-R6Q5D2-F1
#
_entry.id   AF-R6Q5D2-F1
#
_cell.length_a   1.000
_cell.length_b   1.000
_cell.length_c   1.000
_cell.angle_alpha   90.00
_cell.angle_beta   90.00
_cell.angle_gamma   90.00
#
_symmetry.space_group_name_H-M   'P 1'
#
loop_
_entity.id
_entity.type
_entity.pdbx_description
1 polymer ?
#
loop_
_entity_poly.entity_id
_entity_poly.type
_entity_poly.pdbx_seq_one_letter_code
_entity_poly.pdbx_strand_id
1 'polypeptide(L)'
;MKKVPEWNYKFLRPLAIVLLKIIYQPKVINKQAIPKEGPIILAGNHKAYPDPVLVGSCTRRVIHFFIKDVYTNSILGPFFKSLRGITSTCRKIA
;
A
#
# COMPACT_ATOMS: atom_id res chain seq x y z
N MET A 1 14.17 11.78 -5.77
CA MET A 1 12.75 11.55 -5.40
C MET A 1 12.28 12.72 -4.54
N LYS A 2 11.23 13.45 -4.93
CA LYS A 2 10.62 14.45 -4.03
C LYS A 2 10.09 13.70 -2.81
N LYS A 3 10.65 13.98 -1.62
CA LYS A 3 10.18 13.40 -0.36
C LYS A 3 8.76 13.91 -0.12
N VAL A 4 7.78 13.01 -0.16
CA VAL A 4 6.40 13.35 0.17
C VAL A 4 6.34 13.49 1.70
N PRO A 5 5.70 14.54 2.25
CA PRO A 5 5.66 14.74 3.70
C PRO A 5 5.01 13.54 4.40
N GLU A 6 5.76 12.96 5.34
CA GLU A 6 5.39 11.79 6.15
C GLU A 6 4.10 12.01 6.96
N TRP A 7 3.77 13.27 7.26
CA TRP A 7 2.56 13.70 7.95
C TRP A 7 1.27 13.22 7.27
N ASN A 8 1.19 13.31 5.93
CA ASN A 8 -0.02 12.93 5.19
C ASN A 8 -0.35 11.45 5.39
N TYR A 9 0.68 10.59 5.40
CA TYR A 9 0.48 9.16 5.62
C TYR A 9 -0.02 8.85 7.04
N LYS A 10 0.48 9.55 8.06
CA LYS A 10 0.03 9.39 9.45
C LYS A 10 -1.44 9.76 9.63
N PHE A 11 -1.95 10.74 8.88
CA PHE A 11 -3.35 11.16 8.92
C PHE A 11 -4.27 10.32 8.02
N LEU A 12 -3.85 10.02 6.79
CA LEU A 12 -4.67 9.28 5.82
C LEU A 12 -4.79 7.79 6.18
N ARG A 13 -3.76 7.20 6.81
CA ARG A 13 -3.76 5.78 7.18
C ARG A 13 -4.90 5.40 8.13
N PRO A 14 -5.11 6.03 9.30
CA PRO A 14 -6.20 5.64 10.19
C PRO A 14 -7.58 5.81 9.53
N LEU A 15 -7.77 6.87 8.76
CA LEU A 15 -9.01 7.09 8.01
C LEU A 15 -9.27 5.96 6.99
N ALA A 16 -8.26 5.61 6.20
CA ALA A 16 -8.34 4.52 5.23
C ALA A 16 -8.59 3.16 5.91
N ILE A 17 -7.96 2.91 7.07
CA ILE A 17 -8.19 1.68 7.84
C ILE A 17 -9.64 1.56 8.28
N VAL A 18 -10.21 2.63 8.86
CA VAL A 18 -11.61 2.64 9.31
C VAL A 18 -12.55 2.40 8.14
N LEU A 19 -12.36 3.14 7.05
CA LEU A 19 -13.18 3.01 5.85
C LEU A 19 -13.13 1.59 5.26
N LEU A 20 -11.93 1.02 5.09
CA LEU A 20 -11.75 -0.31 4.52
C LEU A 20 -12.27 -1.41 5.45
N LYS A 21 -12.19 -1.24 6.77
CA LYS A 21 -12.78 -2.19 7.72
C LYS A 21 -14.30 -2.20 7.65
N ILE A 22 -14.94 -1.05 7.45
CA ILE A 22 -16.40 -0.96 7.33
C ILE A 22 -16.87 -1.56 6.00
N ILE A 23 -16.20 -1.22 4.89
CA ILE A 23 -16.60 -1.65 3.55
C ILE A 23 -16.31 -3.15 3.33
N TYR A 24 -15.10 -3.61 3.67
CA TYR A 24 -14.64 -4.95 3.31
C TYR A 24 -14.63 -5.96 4.45
N GLN A 25 -14.75 -5.51 5.71
CA GLN A 25 -14.76 -6.36 6.91
C GLN A 25 -13.73 -7.51 6.86
N PRO A 26 -12.42 -7.19 6.70
CA PRO A 26 -11.42 -8.20 6.40
C PRO A 26 -11.22 -9.17 7.58
N LYS A 27 -11.29 -10.48 7.31
CA LYS A 27 -10.96 -11.53 8.27
C LYS A 27 -9.48 -11.90 8.15
N VAL A 28 -8.70 -11.60 9.18
CA VAL A 28 -7.26 -11.93 9.22
C VAL A 28 -7.07 -13.26 9.94
N ILE A 29 -6.59 -14.27 9.21
CA ILE A 29 -6.26 -15.58 9.75
C ILE A 29 -4.74 -15.66 9.94
N ASN A 30 -4.30 -16.30 11.04
CA ASN A 30 -2.88 -16.52 11.34
C ASN A 30 -2.02 -15.24 11.39
N LYS A 31 -2.51 -14.22 12.10
CA LYS A 31 -1.83 -12.92 12.21
C LYS A 31 -0.41 -13.02 12.79
N GLN A 32 -0.16 -14.01 13.64
CA GLN A 32 1.14 -14.30 14.26
C GLN A 32 2.23 -14.73 13.26
N ALA A 33 1.85 -15.21 12.06
CA ALA A 33 2.83 -15.59 11.04
C ALA A 33 3.59 -14.40 10.46
N ILE A 34 3.06 -13.17 10.58
CA ILE A 34 3.75 -11.97 10.13
C ILE A 34 4.80 -11.58 11.17
N PRO A 35 6.11 -11.63 10.85
CA PRO A 35 7.16 -11.24 11.79
C PRO A 35 6.93 -9.82 12.30
N LYS A 36 7.40 -9.47 13.50
CA LYS A 36 7.29 -8.09 14.01
C LYS A 36 8.38 -7.18 13.45
N GLU A 37 9.58 -7.74 13.23
CA GLU A 37 10.77 -7.03 12.78
C GLU A 37 11.42 -7.70 11.57
N GLY A 38 12.38 -7.03 10.95
CA GLY A 38 13.08 -7.53 9.77
C GLY A 38 12.36 -7.31 8.43
N PRO A 39 13.08 -7.46 7.31
CA PRO A 39 12.52 -7.31 5.96
C PRO A 39 11.58 -8.47 5.63
N ILE A 40 10.43 -8.16 5.05
CA ILE A 40 9.46 -9.16 4.57
C ILE A 40 8.89 -8.73 3.23
N ILE A 41 8.50 -9.69 2.41
CA ILE A 41 7.70 -9.46 1.21
C ILE A 41 6.33 -10.08 1.45
N LEU A 42 5.28 -9.27 1.27
CA LEU A 42 3.90 -9.74 1.30
C LEU A 42 3.46 -9.98 -0.14
N ALA A 43 3.42 -11.24 -0.54
CA ALA A 43 2.89 -11.66 -1.82
C ALA A 43 1.40 -12.02 -1.64
N GLY A 44 0.52 -11.22 -2.23
CA GLY A 44 -0.92 -11.44 -2.21
C GLY A 44 -1.47 -11.47 -3.63
N ASN A 45 -2.65 -12.09 -3.78
CA ASN A 45 -3.42 -11.97 -5.02
C ASN A 45 -3.86 -10.51 -5.23
N HIS A 46 -3.95 -10.06 -6.48
CA HIS A 46 -4.46 -8.75 -6.86
C HIS A 46 -5.80 -8.91 -7.59
N LYS A 47 -6.89 -8.71 -6.86
CA LYS A 47 -8.27 -8.80 -7.36
C LYS A 47 -8.88 -7.42 -7.59
N ALA A 48 -8.54 -6.43 -6.77
CA ALA A 48 -9.16 -5.12 -6.80
C ALA A 48 -8.16 -3.98 -6.57
N TYR A 49 -8.54 -2.79 -7.00
CA TYR A 49 -7.69 -1.60 -6.90
C TYR A 49 -7.19 -1.26 -5.46
N PRO A 50 -8.02 -1.34 -4.40
CA PRO A 50 -7.59 -0.96 -3.06
C PRO A 50 -6.78 -2.05 -2.33
N ASP A 51 -6.47 -3.17 -2.97
CA ASP A 51 -5.77 -4.31 -2.33
C ASP A 51 -4.51 -3.91 -1.57
N PRO A 52 -3.60 -3.05 -2.09
CA PRO A 52 -2.39 -2.69 -1.35
C PRO A 52 -2.69 -1.94 -0.05
N VAL A 53 -3.72 -1.08 -0.06
CA VAL A 53 -4.15 -0.33 1.12
C VAL A 53 -4.90 -1.24 2.09
N LEU A 54 -5.69 -2.18 1.57
CA LEU A 54 -6.40 -3.19 2.37
C LEU A 54 -5.43 -4.11 3.10
N VAL A 55 -4.42 -4.65 2.41
CA VAL A 55 -3.33 -5.43 3.04
C VAL A 55 -2.59 -4.57 4.06
N GLY A 56 -2.31 -3.31 3.72
CA GLY A 56 -1.81 -2.26 4.61
C GLY A 56 -2.60 -2.13 5.91
N SER A 57 -3.93 -2.21 5.84
CA SER A 57 -4.85 -2.05 6.95
C SER A 57 -4.91 -3.26 7.90
N CYS A 58 -4.61 -4.45 7.38
CA CYS A 58 -4.65 -5.71 8.12
C CYS A 58 -3.40 -5.94 8.97
N THR A 59 -2.31 -5.19 8.73
CA THR A 59 -1.04 -5.35 9.43
C THR A 59 -0.67 -4.09 10.23
N ARG A 60 0.16 -4.25 11.26
CA ARG A 60 0.70 -3.09 12.00
C ARG A 60 1.82 -2.38 11.24
N ARG A 61 2.49 -3.09 10.34
CA ARG A 61 3.65 -2.61 9.58
C ARG A 61 3.24 -1.55 8.55
N VAL A 62 4.17 -0.66 8.24
CA VAL A 62 4.08 0.19 7.06
C VAL A 62 4.46 -0.68 5.86
N ILE A 63 3.57 -0.78 4.88
CA ILE A 63 3.79 -1.59 3.69
C ILE A 63 4.10 -0.65 2.53
N HIS A 64 5.11 -1.02 1.75
CA HIS A 64 5.39 -0.43 0.46
C HIS A 64 4.90 -1.38 -0.63
N PHE A 65 4.27 -0.85 -1.67
CA PHE A 65 3.74 -1.66 -2.76
C PHE A 65 4.20 -1.10 -4.09
N PHE A 66 4.30 -1.98 -5.08
CA PHE A 66 4.65 -1.57 -6.44
C PHE A 66 3.42 -1.02 -7.15
N ILE A 67 3.60 0.11 -7.82
CA ILE A 67 2.57 0.73 -8.65
C ILE A 67 3.16 1.13 -9.99
N LYS A 68 2.41 0.88 -11.07
CA LYS A 68 2.84 1.20 -12.42
C LYS A 68 3.12 2.70 -12.58
N ASP A 69 4.18 3.00 -13.30
CA ASP A 69 4.65 4.35 -13.62
C ASP A 69 3.56 5.32 -14.11
N VAL A 70 2.62 4.84 -14.94
CA VAL A 70 1.45 5.60 -15.44
C VAL A 70 0.71 6.32 -14.32
N TYR A 71 0.50 5.66 -13.17
CA TYR A 71 -0.18 6.28 -12.03
C TYR A 71 0.70 7.30 -11.32
N THR A 72 2.01 7.07 -11.26
CA THR A 72 2.95 7.94 -10.56
C THR A 72 3.41 9.16 -11.37
N ASN A 73 3.25 9.11 -12.69
CA ASN A 73 3.51 10.21 -13.63
C ASN A 73 2.24 11.02 -13.96
N SER A 74 1.08 10.58 -13.47
CA SER A 74 -0.17 11.34 -13.58
C SER A 74 -0.21 12.54 -12.64
N ILE A 75 -1.21 13.42 -12.80
CA ILE A 75 -1.50 14.53 -11.88
C ILE A 75 -1.71 14.02 -10.44
N LEU A 76 -2.24 12.80 -10.28
CA LEU A 76 -2.43 12.12 -9.00
C LEU A 76 -1.16 11.42 -8.48
N GLY A 77 -0.02 11.54 -9.17
CA GLY A 77 1.24 10.89 -8.81
C GLY A 77 1.71 11.15 -7.37
N PRO A 78 1.66 12.39 -6.85
CA PRO A 78 1.99 12.67 -5.45
C PRO A 78 1.12 11.92 -4.44
N PHE A 79 -0.17 11.71 -4.76
CA PHE A 79 -1.09 10.95 -3.91
C PHE A 79 -0.69 9.48 -3.81
N PHE A 80 -0.41 8.81 -4.93
CA PHE A 80 0.04 7.41 -4.92
C PHE A 80 1.38 7.22 -4.23
N LYS A 81 2.31 8.18 -4.36
CA LYS A 81 3.58 8.17 -3.63
C LYS A 81 3.37 8.37 -2.13
N SER A 82 2.38 9.18 -1.72
CA SER A 82 2.01 9.35 -0.31
C SER A 82 1.52 8.05 0.35
N LEU A 83 0.89 7.16 -0.43
CA LEU A 83 0.43 5.86 0.02
C LEU A 83 1.56 4.81 0.17
N ARG A 84 2.84 5.19 0.01
CA ARG A 84 4.01 4.31 -0.05
C ARG A 84 4.14 3.49 -1.34
N GLY A 85 3.50 3.95 -2.42
CA GLY A 85 3.69 3.38 -3.76
C GLY A 85 5.12 3.59 -4.25
N ILE A 86 5.81 2.49 -4.56
CA ILE A 86 7.09 2.47 -5.25
C ILE A 86 6.80 2.33 -6.74
N THR A 87 7.26 3.29 -7.53
CA THR A 87 7.10 3.24 -8.99
C THR A 87 7.81 2.02 -9.55
N SER A 88 7.06 1.14 -10.21
CA SER A 88 7.61 0.08 -11.05
C SER A 88 7.59 0.53 -12.51
N THR A 89 8.77 0.55 -13.13
CA THR A 89 8.93 0.76 -14.56
C THR A 89 8.83 -0.60 -15.24
N CYS A 90 7.68 -0.90 -15.85
CA CYS A 90 7.54 -2.10 -16.67
C CYS A 90 8.10 -1.79 -18.05
N ARG A 91 9.39 -2.10 -18.25
CA ARG A 91 10.01 -2.05 -19.58
C ARG A 91 9.53 -3.29 -20.32
N LYS A 92 8.85 -3.12 -21.47
CA LYS A 92 8.60 -4.26 -22.37
C LYS A 92 9.98 -4.77 -22.78
N ILE A 93 10.32 -5.99 -22.34
CA ILE A 93 11.46 -6.72 -22.89
C ILE A 93 10.96 -7.23 -24.23
N ALA A 94 11.55 -6.70 -25.30
CA ALA A 94 11.30 -7.11 -26.67
C ALA A 94 11.92 -8.49 -26.93
#